data_AF-A0A0D6L3H4-F1
#
_entry.id   AF-A0A0D6L3H4-F1
#
_cell.length_a   1.000
_cell.length_b   1.000
_cell.length_c   1.000
_cell.angle_alpha   90.00
_cell.angle_beta   90.00
_cell.angle_gamma   90.00
#
_symmetry.space_group_name_H-M   'P 1'
#
loop_
_entity.id
_entity.type
_entity.pdbx_description
1 polymer ?
#
loop_
_entity_poly.entity_id
_entity_poly.type
_entity_poly.pdbx_seq_one_letter_code
_entity_poly.pdbx_strand_id
1 'polypeptide(L)'
;ELYEDIACPTASAEFRKVWKSGVVSKMELENEDLILFLREHSQIPNFQFYMLWMIYDNLFCMLQHNDTHVWPPWMNSSLFSRVQKLYDASSRMKYHTEVLRRLRGGPLLKDVIDRFVAKRNGDLGDRPKLYAYSA
;
A
#
# COMPACT_ATOMS: atom_id res chain seq x y z
N GLU A 1 3.76 -8.98 14.08
CA GLU A 1 3.19 -7.97 13.17
C GLU A 1 3.72 -6.59 13.54
N LEU A 2 4.28 -5.88 12.57
CA LEU A 2 4.81 -4.54 12.77
C LEU A 2 3.69 -3.52 12.60
N TYR A 3 3.03 -3.16 13.71
CA TYR A 3 2.17 -1.99 13.98
C TYR A 3 0.99 -1.65 13.03
N GLU A 4 1.06 -1.96 11.74
CA GLU A 4 0.08 -1.61 10.72
C GLU A 4 -1.15 -2.52 10.74
N ASP A 5 -0.97 -3.79 11.08
CA ASP A 5 -2.03 -4.81 11.16
C ASP A 5 -2.76 -4.83 12.50
N ILE A 6 -2.33 -3.97 13.44
CA ILE A 6 -2.99 -3.82 14.73
C ILE A 6 -4.34 -3.12 14.53
N ALA A 7 -5.40 -3.74 15.02
CA ALA A 7 -6.75 -3.19 14.97
C ALA A 7 -6.82 -1.80 15.64
N CYS A 8 -6.98 -0.76 14.81
CA CYS A 8 -7.13 0.63 15.27
C CYS A 8 -8.42 1.21 14.68
N PRO A 9 -9.49 1.35 15.49
CA PRO A 9 -10.77 1.90 15.02
C PRO A 9 -10.63 3.32 14.45
N THR A 10 -9.79 4.14 15.06
CA THR A 10 -9.52 5.52 14.61
C THR A 10 -8.86 5.55 13.24
N ALA A 11 -7.79 4.76 13.03
CA ALA A 11 -7.13 4.68 11.73
C ALA A 11 -8.05 4.10 10.66
N SER A 12 -8.88 3.12 11.02
CA SER A 12 -9.87 2.53 10.10
C SER A 12 -10.95 3.54 9.69
N ALA A 13 -11.47 4.31 10.65
CA ALA A 13 -12.44 5.37 10.37
C ALA A 13 -11.84 6.47 9.50
N GLU A 14 -10.61 6.89 9.78
CA GLU A 14 -9.89 7.87 8.98
C GLU A 14 -9.63 7.38 7.55
N PHE A 15 -9.19 6.14 7.39
CA PHE A 15 -8.95 5.56 6.06
C PHE A 15 -10.25 5.47 5.24
N ARG A 16 -11.37 5.10 5.87
CA ARG A 16 -12.69 5.14 5.21
C ARG A 16 -13.09 6.55 4.76
N LYS A 17 -12.70 7.61 5.49
CA LYS A 17 -12.92 9.00 5.05
C LYS A 17 -12.06 9.33 3.84
N VAL A 18 -10.80 8.91 3.81
CA VAL A 18 -9.91 9.12 2.65
C VAL A 18 -10.48 8.49 1.39
N TRP A 19 -10.99 7.26 1.44
CA TRP A 19 -11.65 6.61 0.30
C TRP A 19 -12.93 7.31 -0.18
N LYS A 20 -13.56 8.11 0.67
CA LYS A 20 -14.72 8.95 0.33
C LYS A 20 -14.34 10.40 -0.01
N SER A 21 -13.04 10.71 -0.08
CA SER A 21 -12.57 12.08 -0.31
C SER A 21 -12.56 12.43 -1.80
N GLY A 22 -12.62 13.72 -2.10
CA GLY A 22 -12.54 14.22 -3.48
C GLY A 22 -11.23 13.85 -4.19
N VAL A 23 -10.15 13.59 -3.45
CA VAL A 23 -8.87 13.15 -4.02
C VAL A 23 -9.02 11.77 -4.66
N VAL A 24 -9.63 10.83 -3.95
CA VAL A 24 -9.87 9.47 -4.46
C VAL A 24 -10.93 9.49 -5.55
N SER A 25 -12.02 10.24 -5.38
CA SER A 25 -13.03 10.37 -6.43
C SER A 25 -12.45 10.93 -7.72
N LYS A 26 -11.53 11.91 -7.63
CA LYS A 26 -10.82 12.44 -8.80
C LYS A 26 -9.94 11.38 -9.46
N MET A 27 -9.20 10.58 -8.69
CA MET A 27 -8.40 9.47 -9.23
C MET A 27 -9.27 8.45 -9.96
N GLU A 28 -10.43 8.09 -9.41
CA GLU A 28 -11.37 7.15 -10.03
C GLU A 28 -11.93 7.71 -11.34
N LEU A 29 -12.34 8.99 -11.36
CA LEU A 29 -12.84 9.66 -12.56
C LEU A 29 -11.77 9.78 -13.67
N GLU A 30 -10.55 10.17 -13.32
CA GLU A 30 -9.44 10.32 -14.28
C GLU A 30 -8.97 8.97 -14.88
N ASN A 31 -9.37 7.85 -14.28
CA ASN A 31 -8.99 6.49 -14.71
C ASN A 31 -10.23 5.61 -14.95
N GLU A 32 -11.39 6.21 -15.18
CA GLU A 32 -12.66 5.47 -15.33
C GLU A 32 -12.57 4.41 -16.43
N ASP A 33 -11.97 4.75 -17.58
CA ASP A 33 -11.77 3.84 -18.71
C ASP A 33 -10.98 2.58 -18.30
N LEU A 34 -9.89 2.78 -17.55
CA LEU A 34 -9.06 1.69 -17.04
C LEU A 34 -9.82 0.85 -16.03
N ILE A 35 -10.53 1.48 -15.10
CA ILE A 35 -11.25 0.79 -14.03
C ILE A 35 -12.39 -0.06 -14.60
N LEU A 36 -13.12 0.46 -15.60
CA LEU A 36 -14.15 -0.29 -16.33
C LEU A 36 -13.54 -1.47 -17.09
N PHE A 37 -12.45 -1.24 -17.82
CA PHE A 37 -11.76 -2.31 -18.54
C PHE A 37 -11.32 -3.44 -17.59
N LEU A 38 -10.74 -3.09 -16.43
CA LEU A 38 -10.33 -4.05 -15.41
C LEU A 38 -11.52 -4.80 -14.80
N ARG A 39 -12.65 -4.13 -14.58
CA ARG A 39 -13.88 -4.77 -14.08
C ARG A 39 -14.36 -5.87 -15.03
N GLU A 40 -14.32 -5.63 -16.33
CA GLU A 40 -14.78 -6.58 -17.35
C GLU A 40 -13.84 -7.80 -17.48
N HIS A 41 -12.53 -7.60 -17.34
CA HIS A 41 -11.53 -8.62 -17.64
C HIS A 41 -10.99 -9.39 -16.42
N SER A 42 -11.10 -8.83 -15.20
CA SER A 42 -10.49 -9.42 -14.00
C SER A 42 -11.27 -10.58 -13.39
N GLN A 43 -12.54 -10.77 -13.78
CA GLN A 43 -13.46 -11.75 -13.17
C GLN A 43 -13.66 -11.57 -11.65
N ILE A 44 -13.28 -10.42 -11.09
CA ILE A 44 -13.47 -10.10 -9.66
C ILE A 44 -14.94 -9.67 -9.46
N PRO A 45 -15.74 -10.40 -8.67
CA PRO A 45 -17.13 -10.03 -8.41
C PRO A 45 -17.21 -8.65 -7.76
N ASN A 46 -18.09 -7.79 -8.28
CA ASN A 46 -18.31 -6.43 -7.78
C ASN A 46 -17.02 -5.60 -7.65
N PHE A 47 -16.12 -5.67 -8.63
CA PHE A 47 -14.87 -4.91 -8.61
C PHE A 47 -15.09 -3.40 -8.40
N GLN A 48 -14.47 -2.86 -7.34
CA GLN A 48 -14.43 -1.44 -6.98
C GLN A 48 -12.97 -0.96 -6.95
N PHE A 49 -12.76 0.35 -7.10
CA PHE A 49 -11.41 0.92 -7.22
C PHE A 49 -10.48 0.55 -6.05
N TYR A 50 -10.97 0.48 -4.81
CA TYR A 50 -10.14 0.08 -3.66
C TYR A 50 -9.62 -1.37 -3.75
N MET A 51 -10.17 -2.21 -4.63
CA MET A 51 -9.76 -3.59 -4.86
C MET A 51 -8.65 -3.70 -5.92
N LEU A 52 -8.14 -2.58 -6.45
CA LEU A 52 -7.11 -2.57 -7.50
C LEU A 52 -5.87 -3.39 -7.14
N TRP A 53 -5.52 -3.46 -5.85
CA TRP A 53 -4.42 -4.29 -5.34
C TRP A 53 -4.54 -5.76 -5.75
N MET A 54 -5.78 -6.29 -5.78
CA MET A 54 -6.04 -7.68 -6.18
C MET A 54 -5.66 -7.94 -7.65
N ILE A 55 -5.69 -6.92 -8.49
CA ILE A 55 -5.28 -7.05 -9.90
C ILE A 55 -3.78 -6.81 -10.01
N TYR A 56 -3.30 -5.69 -9.46
CA TYR A 56 -1.91 -5.28 -9.59
C TYR A 56 -0.95 -6.31 -9.01
N ASP A 57 -1.17 -6.78 -7.77
CA ASP A 57 -0.23 -7.68 -7.10
C ASP A 57 -0.08 -9.00 -7.88
N ASN A 58 -1.19 -9.56 -8.38
CA ASN A 58 -1.17 -10.78 -9.19
C ASN A 58 -0.41 -10.57 -10.51
N LEU A 59 -0.72 -9.50 -11.26
CA LEU A 59 -0.03 -9.20 -12.51
C LEU A 59 1.46 -8.89 -12.30
N PHE A 60 1.81 -8.19 -11.23
CA PHE A 60 3.19 -7.90 -10.89
C PHE A 60 3.96 -9.17 -10.57
N CYS A 61 3.39 -10.09 -9.77
CA CYS A 61 4.00 -11.40 -9.51
C CYS A 61 4.22 -12.20 -10.80
N MET A 62 3.23 -12.23 -11.71
CA MET A 62 3.39 -12.89 -13.02
C MET A 62 4.53 -12.28 -13.85
N LEU A 63 4.72 -10.96 -13.77
CA LEU A 63 5.83 -10.28 -14.43
C LEU A 63 7.19 -10.69 -13.84
N GLN A 64 7.29 -10.84 -12.51
CA GLN A 64 8.52 -11.28 -11.84
C GLN A 64 8.85 -12.75 -12.10
N HIS A 65 7.85 -13.56 -12.45
CA HIS A 65 7.96 -14.99 -12.76
C HIS A 65 7.61 -15.29 -14.22
N ASN A 66 8.05 -14.42 -15.13
CA ASN A 66 7.71 -14.51 -16.56
C ASN A 66 8.30 -15.74 -17.29
N ASP A 67 9.17 -16.48 -16.62
CA ASP A 67 9.73 -17.76 -17.04
C ASP A 67 8.71 -18.90 -16.95
N THR A 68 7.74 -18.77 -16.04
CA THR A 68 6.75 -19.81 -15.72
C THR A 68 5.30 -19.32 -15.85
N HIS A 69 5.08 -18.01 -15.79
CA HIS A 69 3.77 -17.38 -15.83
C HIS A 69 3.70 -16.37 -16.98
N VAL A 70 2.55 -16.33 -17.65
CA VAL A 70 2.30 -15.39 -18.73
C VAL A 70 1.06 -14.60 -18.39
N TRP A 71 1.13 -13.29 -18.57
CA TRP A 71 -0.03 -12.41 -18.41
C TRP A 71 -1.24 -12.90 -19.21
N PRO A 72 -2.45 -12.63 -18.72
CA PRO A 72 -3.64 -12.95 -19.48
C PRO A 72 -3.67 -12.19 -20.82
N PRO A 73 -4.33 -12.70 -21.87
CA PRO A 73 -4.24 -12.14 -23.23
C PRO A 73 -4.66 -10.67 -23.37
N TRP A 74 -5.48 -10.18 -22.45
CA TRP A 74 -5.94 -8.78 -22.42
C TRP A 74 -4.91 -7.81 -21.82
N MET A 75 -3.84 -8.31 -21.22
CA MET A 75 -2.81 -7.51 -20.56
C MET A 75 -1.55 -7.37 -21.42
N ASN A 76 -0.98 -6.17 -21.42
CA ASN A 76 0.28 -5.85 -22.08
C ASN A 76 1.02 -4.76 -21.30
N SER A 77 2.27 -4.47 -21.66
CA SER A 77 3.14 -3.55 -20.91
C SER A 77 2.59 -2.12 -20.82
N SER A 78 1.91 -1.63 -21.85
CA SER A 78 1.30 -0.29 -21.85
C SER A 78 0.16 -0.20 -20.82
N LEU A 79 -0.73 -1.20 -20.85
CA LEU A 79 -1.83 -1.30 -19.89
C LEU A 79 -1.31 -1.50 -18.46
N PHE A 80 -0.34 -2.40 -18.28
CA PHE A 80 0.27 -2.67 -16.98
C PHE A 80 0.90 -1.42 -16.37
N SER A 81 1.60 -0.61 -17.17
CA SER A 81 2.17 0.67 -16.73
C SER A 81 1.10 1.63 -16.20
N ARG A 82 -0.10 1.66 -16.83
CA ARG A 82 -1.22 2.47 -16.31
C ARG A 82 -1.75 1.92 -14.98
N VAL A 83 -1.90 0.60 -14.87
CA VAL A 83 -2.33 -0.08 -13.64
C VAL A 83 -1.35 0.20 -12.50
N GLN A 84 -0.05 0.04 -12.74
CA GLN A 84 1.01 0.30 -11.77
C GLN A 84 0.98 1.75 -11.29
N LYS A 85 0.89 2.73 -12.20
CA LYS A 85 0.82 4.14 -11.82
C LYS A 85 -0.38 4.45 -10.94
N LEU A 86 -1.55 3.89 -11.27
CA LEU A 86 -2.76 4.07 -10.48
C LEU A 86 -2.68 3.38 -9.11
N TYR A 87 -2.09 2.18 -9.06
CA TYR A 87 -1.85 1.45 -7.82
C TYR A 87 -0.85 2.18 -6.91
N ASP A 88 0.27 2.66 -7.45
CA ASP A 88 1.28 3.42 -6.70
C ASP A 88 0.68 4.69 -6.09
N ALA A 89 -0.23 5.35 -6.81
CA ALA A 89 -0.92 6.53 -6.32
C ALA A 89 -1.96 6.19 -5.24
N SER A 90 -2.78 5.16 -5.46
CA SER A 90 -3.87 4.80 -4.55
C SER A 90 -3.37 4.09 -3.27
N SER A 91 -2.34 3.25 -3.35
CA SER A 91 -1.73 2.58 -2.19
C SER A 91 -1.19 3.56 -1.15
N ARG A 92 -0.66 4.71 -1.58
CA ARG A 92 -0.21 5.81 -0.71
C ARG A 92 -1.35 6.42 0.11
N MET A 93 -2.61 6.21 -0.27
CA MET A 93 -3.76 6.73 0.48
C MET A 93 -3.82 6.18 1.90
N LYS A 94 -3.22 5.01 2.15
CA LYS A 94 -3.07 4.40 3.48
C LYS A 94 -2.29 5.29 4.47
N TYR A 95 -1.52 6.25 3.96
CA TYR A 95 -0.68 7.20 4.70
C TYR A 95 -0.94 8.68 4.32
N HIS A 96 -2.10 8.98 3.72
CA HIS A 96 -2.39 10.29 3.15
C HIS A 96 -2.51 11.41 4.20
N THR A 97 -3.19 11.13 5.31
CA THR A 97 -3.43 12.13 6.37
C THR A 97 -2.38 12.00 7.45
N GLU A 98 -2.16 13.09 8.20
CA GLU A 98 -1.26 13.07 9.35
C GLU A 98 -1.71 12.04 10.39
N VAL A 99 -3.02 11.93 10.62
CA VAL A 99 -3.61 10.93 11.52
C VAL A 99 -3.20 9.52 11.10
N LEU A 100 -3.32 9.17 9.81
CA LEU A 100 -2.91 7.85 9.32
C LEU A 100 -1.40 7.61 9.47
N ARG A 101 -0.56 8.59 9.13
CA ARG A 101 0.90 8.48 9.31
C ARG A 101 1.28 8.25 10.77
N ARG A 102 0.68 9.01 11.68
CA ARG A 102 0.95 8.89 13.13
C ARG A 102 0.47 7.55 13.69
N LEU A 103 -0.71 7.08 13.28
CA LEU A 103 -1.29 5.85 13.82
C LEU A 103 -0.68 4.58 13.22
N ARG A 104 -0.22 4.60 11.97
CA ARG A 104 0.36 3.41 11.30
C ARG A 104 1.88 3.37 11.38
N GLY A 105 2.57 4.49 11.13
CA GLY A 105 4.04 4.56 11.11
C GLY A 105 4.67 5.11 12.39
N GLY A 106 3.91 5.89 13.16
CA GLY A 106 4.40 6.54 14.38
C GLY A 106 4.96 5.58 15.43
N PRO A 107 4.33 4.43 15.73
CA PRO A 107 4.87 3.48 16.69
C PRO A 107 6.27 2.94 16.33
N LEU A 108 6.49 2.59 15.05
CA LEU A 108 7.79 2.14 14.56
C LEU A 108 8.83 3.26 14.62
N LEU A 109 8.47 4.46 14.16
CA LEU A 109 9.36 5.64 14.23
C LEU A 109 9.77 5.96 15.68
N LYS A 110 8.82 5.88 16.62
CA LYS A 110 9.10 6.06 18.05
C LYS A 110 10.10 5.02 18.54
N ASP A 111 9.89 3.74 18.25
CA ASP A 111 10.78 2.66 18.67
C ASP A 111 12.20 2.80 18.07
N VAL A 112 12.32 3.21 16.80
CA VAL A 112 13.61 3.53 16.18
C VAL A 112 14.30 4.69 16.89
N ILE A 113 13.59 5.79 17.17
CA ILE A 113 14.14 6.96 17.85
C ILE A 113 14.54 6.63 19.29
N ASP A 114 13.70 5.91 20.02
CA ASP A 114 13.96 5.52 21.41
C ASP A 114 15.24 4.67 21.50
N ARG A 115 15.48 3.77 20.53
CA ARG A 115 16.71 2.99 20.45
C ARG A 115 17.93 3.85 20.18
N PHE A 116 17.83 4.85 19.29
CA PHE A 116 18.93 5.79 19.07
C PHE A 116 19.24 6.63 20.32
N VAL A 117 18.21 7.12 21.02
CA VAL A 117 18.35 7.87 22.27
C VAL A 117 18.99 6.99 23.35
N ALA A 118 18.50 5.77 23.53
CA ALA A 118 19.04 4.81 24.49
C ALA A 118 20.50 4.44 24.17
N LYS A 119 20.87 4.32 22.88
CA LYS A 119 22.28 4.09 22.50
C LYS A 119 23.17 5.27 22.88
N ARG A 120 22.74 6.49 22.55
CA ARG A 120 23.47 7.73 22.85
C ARG A 120 23.67 7.92 24.35
N ASN A 121 22.65 7.60 25.15
CA ASN A 121 22.68 7.76 26.60
C ASN A 121 23.46 6.64 27.33
N GLY A 122 23.84 5.57 26.63
CA GLY A 122 24.50 4.41 27.24
C GLY A 122 23.54 3.37 27.82
N ASP A 123 22.23 3.60 27.75
CA ASP A 123 21.18 2.71 28.29
C ASP A 123 21.16 1.32 27.63
N LEU A 124 21.65 1.22 26.38
CA LEU A 124 21.77 -0.05 25.65
C LEU A 124 23.09 -0.80 25.89
N GLY A 125 24.05 -0.17 26.59
CA GLY A 125 25.42 -0.68 26.68
C GLY A 125 26.14 -0.81 25.33
N ASP A 126 27.19 -1.62 25.29
CA ASP A 126 28.12 -1.66 24.15
C ASP A 126 27.72 -2.65 23.05
N ARG A 127 26.90 -3.64 23.38
CA ARG A 127 26.64 -4.79 22.50
C ARG A 127 25.67 -4.49 21.34
N PRO A 128 24.52 -3.81 21.54
CA PRO A 128 23.60 -3.56 20.44
C PRO A 128 24.21 -2.53 19.48
N LYS A 129 24.38 -2.96 18.22
CA LYS A 129 24.89 -2.13 17.11
C LYS A 129 23.96 -2.10 15.89
N LEU A 130 23.05 -3.06 15.79
CA LEU A 130 22.12 -3.21 14.68
C LEU A 130 20.76 -3.68 15.21
N TYR A 131 19.70 -3.04 14.70
CA TYR A 131 18.33 -3.51 14.85
C TYR A 131 17.75 -3.69 13.45
N ALA A 132 17.28 -4.90 13.14
CA ALA A 132 16.63 -5.20 11.88
C ALA A 132 15.12 -5.34 12.11
N TYR A 133 14.33 -4.71 11.24
CA TYR A 133 12.88 -4.81 11.21
C TYR A 133 12.49 -5.48 9.91
N SER A 134 11.90 -6.67 9.98
CA SER A 134 11.37 -7.41 8.82
C SER A 134 9.85 -7.26 8.82
N ALA A 135 9.31 -6.59 7.81
CA ALA A 135 7.89 -6.30 7.62
C ALA A 135 7.47 -6.74 6.22
#